data_AF-A0A5N8Z718-F1
#
_entry.id   AF-A0A5N8Z718-F1
#
_cell.length_a   1.000
_cell.length_b   1.000
_cell.length_c   1.000
_cell.angle_alpha   90.00
_cell.angle_beta   90.00
_cell.angle_gamma   90.00
#
_symmetry.space_group_name_H-M   'P 1'
#
loop_
_entity.id
_entity.type
_entity.pdbx_description
1 polymer ?
#
loop_
_entity_poly.entity_id
_entity_poly.type
_entity_poly.pdbx_seq_one_letter_code
_entity_poly.pdbx_strand_id
1 'polypeptide(L)' 'MKKNLLFLMVDQMHGQVLEKENPCITPNLDKLARNGVKFQRAHTPNPVCSPARASIMTGLLPHNHGVTTVTHTVDEDQ' A
#
# COMPACT_ATOMS: atom_id res chain seq x y z
N MET A 1 27.01 11.07 9.16
CA MET A 1 25.63 11.40 8.69
C MET A 1 24.64 10.37 9.22
N LYS A 2 23.46 10.81 9.67
CA LYS A 2 22.36 9.92 10.11
C LYS A 2 21.59 9.43 8.87
N LYS A 3 21.24 8.14 8.83
CA LYS A 3 20.37 7.58 7.78
C LYS A 3 18.91 7.93 8.07
N ASN A 4 18.16 8.26 7.03
CA ASN A 4 16.72 8.54 7.10
C ASN A 4 15.93 7.42 6.41
N LEU A 5 14.71 7.17 6.85
CA LEU A 5 13.78 6.24 6.24
C LEU A 5 12.56 7.01 5.72
N LEU A 6 12.23 6.84 4.44
CA LEU A 6 11.00 7.36 3.83
C LEU A 6 10.07 6.17 3.55
N PHE A 7 8.91 6.15 4.20
CA PHE A 7 7.84 5.22 3.90
C PHE A 7 6.79 5.91 3.01
N LEU A 8 6.75 5.54 1.73
CA LEU A 8 5.82 6.09 0.74
C LEU A 8 4.72 5.07 0.44
N MET A 9 3.47 5.44 0.73
CA MET A 9 2.28 4.63 0.46
C MET A 9 1.33 5.42 -0.43
N VAL A 10 0.76 4.74 -1.43
CA VAL A 10 -0.25 5.26 -2.35
C VAL A 10 -1.58 4.55 -2.09
N ASP A 11 -2.69 5.26 -2.26
CA ASP A 11 -4.02 4.67 -2.10
C ASP A 11 -4.51 4.11 -3.44
N GLN A 12 -5.15 2.93 -3.40
CA GLN A 12 -5.79 2.25 -4.55
C GLN A 12 -4.94 2.03 -5.81
N MET A 13 -3.61 2.21 -5.75
CA MET A 13 -2.75 2.01 -6.93
C MET A 13 -2.71 0.53 -7.33
N HIS A 14 -3.01 0.27 -8.61
CA HIS A 14 -2.95 -1.09 -9.14
C HIS A 14 -1.51 -1.63 -9.15
N GLY A 15 -1.33 -2.89 -8.75
CA GLY A 15 0.01 -3.51 -8.63
C GLY A 15 0.80 -3.62 -9.94
N GLN A 16 0.11 -3.51 -11.08
CA GLN A 16 0.71 -3.59 -12.42
C GLN A 16 1.04 -2.22 -13.05
N VAL A 17 1.01 -1.12 -12.30
CA VAL A 17 1.26 0.23 -12.84
C VAL A 17 2.65 0.39 -13.47
N LEU A 18 3.62 -0.43 -13.05
CA LEU A 18 5.01 -0.44 -13.54
C LEU A 18 5.28 -1.56 -14.55
N GLU A 19 4.25 -2.22 -15.06
CA GLU A 19 4.42 -3.21 -16.12
C GLU A 19 4.52 -2.53 -17.47
N LYS A 20 5.31 -3.11 -18.39
CA LYS A 20 5.61 -2.52 -19.70
C LYS A 20 4.36 -2.17 -20.52
N GLU A 21 3.32 -3.01 -20.42
CA GLU A 21 2.06 -2.83 -21.17
C GLU A 21 1.09 -1.84 -20.50
N ASN A 22 1.43 -1.31 -19.32
CA ASN A 22 0.59 -0.35 -18.63
C ASN A 22 0.72 1.05 -19.28
N PRO A 23 -0.40 1.77 -19.55
CA PRO A 23 -0.35 3.08 -20.19
C PRO A 23 0.16 4.22 -19.29
N CYS A 24 0.32 3.99 -17.98
CA CYS A 24 0.74 5.02 -17.04
C CYS A 24 2.22 5.43 -17.24
N ILE A 25 2.45 6.74 -17.37
CA ILE A 25 3.80 7.32 -17.45
C ILE A 25 4.36 7.51 -16.03
N THR A 26 5.37 6.72 -15.63
CA THR A 26 5.88 6.68 -14.24
C THR A 26 7.40 6.80 -14.08
N PRO A 27 8.07 7.77 -14.75
CA PRO A 27 9.54 7.82 -14.88
C PRO A 27 10.30 7.85 -13.55
N ASN A 28 9.71 8.44 -12.51
CA ASN A 28 10.32 8.50 -11.17
C ASN A 28 10.25 7.16 -10.43
N LEU A 29 9.15 6.42 -10.56
CA LEU A 29 9.01 5.10 -9.98
C LEU A 29 9.84 4.06 -10.76
N ASP A 30 9.92 4.19 -12.08
CA ASP A 30 10.82 3.38 -12.92
C ASP A 30 12.29 3.57 -12.51
N LYS A 31 12.70 4.82 -12.25
CA LYS A 31 14.03 5.13 -11.75
C LYS A 31 14.25 4.53 -10.36
N LEU A 32 13.26 4.57 -9.47
CA LEU A 32 13.35 3.96 -8.14
C LEU A 32 13.50 2.43 -8.24
N ALA A 33 12.71 1.78 -9.09
CA ALA A 33 12.76 0.34 -9.32
C ALA A 33 14.11 -0.12 -9.91
N ARG A 34 14.68 0.64 -10.87
CA ARG A 34 16.01 0.35 -11.46
C ARG A 34 17.18 0.48 -10.47
N ASN A 35 17.05 1.37 -9.48
CA ASN A 35 18.09 1.61 -8.48
C ASN A 35 17.83 0.87 -7.15
N GLY A 36 16.87 -0.04 -7.12
CA GLY A 36 16.42 -0.73 -5.91
C GLY A 36 15.93 -2.14 -6.20
N VAL A 37 14.97 -2.59 -5.39
CA VAL A 37 14.37 -3.93 -5.50
C VAL A 37 12.87 -3.79 -5.73
N LYS A 38 12.35 -4.39 -6.82
CA LYS A 38 10.92 -4.52 -7.11
C LYS A 38 10.42 -5.90 -6.67
N PHE A 39 9.53 -5.94 -5.69
CA PHE A 39 8.89 -7.18 -5.26
C PHE A 39 7.74 -7.54 -6.22
N GLN A 40 7.86 -8.64 -6.95
CA GLN A 40 6.83 -9.09 -7.91
C GLN A 40 5.62 -9.79 -7.25
N ARG A 41 5.74 -10.13 -5.97
CA ARG A 41 4.75 -10.92 -5.21
C ARG A 41 4.46 -10.27 -3.86
N ALA A 42 4.14 -8.98 -3.87
CA ALA A 42 3.70 -8.24 -2.69
C ALA A 42 2.16 -8.25 -2.62
N HIS A 43 1.61 -8.86 -1.57
CA HIS A 43 0.16 -8.99 -1.38
C HIS A 43 -0.30 -8.20 -0.15
N THR A 44 -1.41 -7.49 -0.28
CA THR A 44 -2.06 -6.86 0.88
C THR A 44 -2.72 -7.93 1.75
N PRO A 45 -2.64 -7.83 3.09
CA PRO A 45 -3.35 -8.74 3.98
C PRO A 45 -4.87 -8.52 4.00
N ASN A 46 -5.34 -7.37 3.50
CA ASN A 46 -6.76 -7.06 3.35
C ASN A 46 -6.97 -6.08 2.17
N PRO A 47 -7.98 -6.26 1.29
CA PRO A 47 -8.23 -5.35 0.17
C PRO A 47 -8.88 -4.01 0.57
N VAL A 48 -9.18 -3.78 1.86
CA VAL A 48 -9.82 -2.56 2.37
C VAL A 48 -8.78 -1.63 3.03
N CYS A 49 -8.96 -0.31 2.88
CA CYS A 49 -8.00 0.72 3.28
C CYS A 49 -7.59 0.66 4.77
N SER A 50 -8.53 0.82 5.70
CA SER A 50 -8.24 0.82 7.15
C SER A 50 -7.54 -0.46 7.65
N PRO A 51 -8.03 -1.69 7.36
CA PRO A 51 -7.35 -2.90 7.80
C PRO A 51 -5.97 -3.10 7.16
N ALA A 52 -5.79 -2.77 5.87
CA ALA A 52 -4.47 -2.87 5.22
C ALA A 52 -3.43 -1.93 5.87
N ARG A 53 -3.83 -0.68 6.16
CA ARG A 53 -2.98 0.30 6.85
C ARG A 53 -2.66 -0.14 8.28
N ALA A 54 -3.65 -0.68 9.01
CA ALA A 54 -3.44 -1.22 10.35
C ALA A 54 -2.42 -2.38 10.35
N SER A 55 -2.49 -3.29 9.37
CA SER A 55 -1.50 -4.37 9.25
C SER A 55 -0.09 -3.85 8.98
N ILE A 56 0.06 -2.79 8.18
CA ILE A 56 1.37 -2.15 7.91
C ILE A 56 1.95 -1.47 9.16
N MET A 57 1.11 -0.77 9.94
CA MET A 57 1.55 -0.06 11.13
C MET A 57 1.92 -1.00 12.29
N THR A 58 1.24 -2.15 12.38
CA THR A 58 1.40 -3.09 13.51
C THR A 58 2.29 -4.29 13.18
N GLY A 59 2.48 -4.61 11.91
CA GLY A 59 3.12 -5.87 11.48
C GLY A 59 2.27 -7.12 11.74
N LEU A 60 0.99 -6.97 12.05
CA LEU A 60 0.07 -8.05 12.37
C LEU A 60 -0.96 -8.27 11.25
N LEU A 61 -1.51 -9.48 11.18
CA LEU A 61 -2.66 -9.77 10.30
C LEU A 61 -3.97 -9.21 10.88
N PRO A 62 -4.99 -8.96 10.05
CA PRO A 62 -6.28 -8.40 10.49
C PRO A 62 -6.93 -9.07 11.71
N HIS A 63 -6.86 -10.40 11.79
CA HIS A 63 -7.41 -11.16 12.91
C HIS A 63 -6.65 -10.95 14.24
N ASN A 64 -5.39 -10.48 14.19
CA ASN A 64 -4.57 -10.22 15.37
C ASN A 64 -4.68 -8.77 15.86
N HIS A 65 -4.96 -7.81 14.98
CA HIS A 65 -5.12 -6.39 15.37
C HIS A 65 -6.58 -5.91 15.41
N GLY A 66 -7.56 -6.74 15.03
CA GLY A 66 -9.00 -6.47 15.20
C GLY A 66 -9.64 -5.50 14.20
N VAL A 67 -8.85 -4.69 13.48
CA VAL A 67 -9.35 -3.86 12.37
C VAL A 67 -9.57 -4.75 11.14
N THR A 68 -10.82 -5.08 10.83
CA THR A 68 -11.19 -5.99 9.72
C THR A 68 -12.02 -5.32 8.62
N THR A 69 -12.63 -4.17 8.92
CA THR A 69 -13.48 -3.37 8.02
C THR A 69 -13.21 -1.87 8.24
N VAL A 70 -13.85 -1.02 7.45
CA VAL A 70 -13.96 0.42 7.74
C VAL A 70 -15.09 0.61 8.74
N THR A 71 -14.77 1.12 9.93
CA THR A 71 -15.74 1.32 11.03
C THR A 71 -16.58 2.60 10.91
N HIS A 72 -16.26 3.49 9.96
CA HIS A 72 -16.99 4.74 9.70
C HIS A 72 -17.48 4.75 8.25
N THR A 73 -18.71 4.30 8.00
CA THR A 73 -19.35 4.48 6.67
C THR A 73 -20.78 4.99 6.74
N VAL A 74 -21.30 5.35 7.90
CA VAL A 74 -22.58 6.08 8.01
C VAL A 74 -22.58 6.75 9.37
N ASP A 75 -22.53 8.08 9.41
CA ASP A 75 -23.22 8.78 10.49
C ASP A 75 -24.73 8.54 10.25
N GLU A 76 -25.53 8.39 11.31
CA GLU A 76 -26.98 8.11 11.18
C GLU A 76 -27.74 9.20 10.39
N ASP A 77 -27.10 10.35 10.15
CA ASP A 77 -27.61 11.53 9.46
C ASP A 77 -26.91 11.85 8.12
N GLN A 78 -26.08 10.94 7.59
CA GLN A 78 -25.56 11.00 6.20
C GLN A 78 -26.38 10.13 5.24
#